data_AF-D5L809-F1
#
_entry.id   AF-D5L809-F1
#
_cell.length_a   1.000
_cell.length_b   1.000
_cell.length_c   1.000
_cell.angle_alpha   90.00
_cell.angle_beta   90.00
_cell.angle_gamma   90.00
#
_symmetry.space_group_name_H-M   'P 1'
#
loop_
_entity.id
_entity.type
_entity.pdbx_description
1 polymer ?
#
loop_
_entity_poly.entity_id
_entity_poly.type
_entity_poly.pdbx_seq_one_letter_code
_entity_poly.pdbx_strand_id
1 'polypeptide(L)'
;MIDNHVYWGNKLDIDTRRVTWRRAVDMNDRALRSIVSSLGGAANGFPREAGFDITVASEVMAIFCLASDLADLQRRLGQIQIGQTRDKKPVTAKELSAAGSMAALLKDALAPNLVQTLENNPAFIHGGPFANIAHGCNSVIATKAALKLADYVVTEAGFGADLGAEKFFDIKC
;
A
#
# COMPACT_ATOMS: atom_id res chain seq x y z
N MET A 1 -12.31 -3.47 7.89
CA MET A 1 -13.50 -2.99 7.15
C MET A 1 -14.12 -4.08 6.27
N ILE A 2 -13.34 -4.81 5.47
CA ILE A 2 -13.85 -5.91 4.60
C ILE A 2 -14.64 -6.96 5.41
N ASP A 3 -14.01 -7.63 6.38
CA ASP A 3 -14.68 -8.71 7.13
C ASP A 3 -15.87 -8.18 7.97
N ASN A 4 -15.79 -6.93 8.46
CA ASN A 4 -16.89 -6.26 9.16
C ASN A 4 -18.09 -6.02 8.24
N HIS A 5 -17.86 -5.65 6.97
CA HIS A 5 -18.94 -5.48 6.00
C HIS A 5 -19.63 -6.81 5.69
N VAL A 6 -18.84 -7.88 5.56
CA VAL A 6 -19.37 -9.23 5.38
C VAL A 6 -20.19 -9.66 6.61
N TYR A 7 -19.68 -9.38 7.82
CA TYR A 7 -20.35 -9.67 9.09
C TYR A 7 -21.74 -9.02 9.17
N TRP A 8 -21.85 -7.73 8.86
CA TRP A 8 -23.10 -6.95 8.96
C TRP A 8 -23.98 -7.01 7.70
N GLY A 9 -24.08 -8.18 7.07
CA GLY A 9 -25.05 -8.47 6.01
C GLY A 9 -24.52 -8.36 4.58
N ASN A 10 -23.21 -8.16 4.39
CA ASN A 10 -22.51 -8.29 3.10
C ASN A 10 -23.24 -7.65 1.91
N LYS A 11 -23.68 -6.39 2.03
CA LYS A 11 -24.50 -5.72 0.99
C LYS A 11 -23.82 -5.57 -0.38
N LEU A 12 -22.49 -5.72 -0.42
CA LEU A 12 -21.69 -5.67 -1.66
C LEU A 12 -21.53 -7.07 -2.29
N ASP A 13 -22.08 -8.09 -1.64
CA ASP A 13 -22.03 -9.47 -2.08
C ASP A 13 -20.61 -10.01 -2.31
N ILE A 14 -19.68 -9.64 -1.43
CA ILE A 14 -18.28 -10.05 -1.50
C ILE A 14 -18.22 -11.58 -1.34
N ASP A 15 -17.59 -12.26 -2.30
CA ASP A 15 -17.25 -13.67 -2.17
C ASP A 15 -15.99 -13.79 -1.30
N THR A 16 -16.12 -14.35 -0.09
CA THR A 16 -15.00 -14.46 0.86
C THR A 16 -13.84 -15.31 0.35
N ARG A 17 -14.07 -16.14 -0.68
CA ARG A 17 -13.04 -16.95 -1.36
C ARG A 17 -12.29 -16.16 -2.43
N ARG A 18 -12.77 -14.97 -2.78
CA ARG A 18 -12.22 -14.08 -3.82
C ARG A 18 -11.75 -12.74 -3.26
N VAL A 19 -11.51 -12.67 -1.95
CA VAL A 19 -10.84 -11.52 -1.32
C VAL A 19 -9.36 -11.62 -1.65
N THR A 20 -8.87 -10.73 -2.51
CA THR A 20 -7.44 -10.64 -2.87
C THR A 20 -6.66 -9.86 -1.84
N TRP A 21 -7.33 -8.98 -1.08
CA TRP A 21 -6.69 -8.15 -0.06
C TRP A 21 -6.23 -8.96 1.15
N ARG A 22 -4.91 -9.03 1.34
CA ARG A 22 -4.25 -9.67 2.48
C ARG A 22 -4.05 -8.67 3.63
N ARG A 23 -3.61 -9.16 4.79
CA ARG A 23 -3.21 -8.31 5.93
C ARG A 23 -1.71 -8.03 5.86
N ALA A 24 -1.20 -7.14 6.70
CA ALA A 24 0.22 -6.84 6.72
C ALA A 24 0.76 -6.66 8.15
N VAL A 25 2.02 -7.01 8.34
CA VAL A 25 2.80 -6.78 9.56
C VAL A 25 4.26 -6.57 9.20
N ASP A 26 4.96 -5.65 9.86
CA ASP A 26 6.37 -5.39 9.60
C ASP A 26 7.27 -6.30 10.47
N MET A 27 7.13 -7.61 10.26
CA MET A 27 7.89 -8.65 10.95
C MET A 27 8.14 -9.81 10.00
N ASN A 28 9.30 -10.45 10.14
CA ASN A 28 9.64 -11.67 9.40
C ASN A 28 8.94 -12.89 10.02
N ASP A 29 7.61 -12.91 9.98
CA ASP A 29 6.79 -13.98 10.54
C ASP A 29 6.24 -14.91 9.46
N ARG A 30 6.88 -16.08 9.32
CA ARG A 30 6.45 -17.09 8.34
C ARG A 30 5.12 -17.74 8.70
N ALA A 31 4.72 -17.75 9.98
CA ALA A 31 3.53 -18.47 10.45
C ALA A 31 2.24 -17.83 9.95
N LEU A 32 2.27 -16.53 9.63
CA LEU A 32 1.11 -15.77 9.15
C LEU A 32 0.92 -15.80 7.63
N ARG A 33 1.78 -16.51 6.88
CA ARG A 33 1.67 -16.60 5.41
C ARG A 33 0.32 -17.14 4.94
N SER A 34 -0.20 -18.15 5.63
CA SER A 34 -1.49 -18.77 5.36
C SER A 34 -2.21 -19.06 6.68
N ILE A 35 -3.41 -18.50 6.84
CA ILE A 35 -4.23 -18.65 8.04
C ILE A 35 -5.70 -18.85 7.66
N VAL A 36 -6.49 -19.33 8.61
CA VAL A 36 -7.96 -19.21 8.57
C VAL A 36 -8.37 -18.18 9.62
N SER A 37 -9.05 -17.12 9.17
CA SER A 37 -9.53 -16.04 10.05
C SER A 37 -11.02 -16.18 10.36
N SER A 38 -11.51 -15.44 11.37
CA SER A 38 -12.93 -15.38 11.75
C SER A 38 -13.53 -16.71 12.23
N LEU A 39 -12.77 -17.45 13.03
CA LEU A 39 -13.21 -18.68 13.72
C LEU A 39 -13.89 -18.37 15.06
N GLY A 40 -14.54 -19.38 15.66
CA GLY A 40 -15.10 -19.29 17.01
C GLY A 40 -16.60 -18.98 17.10
N GLY A 41 -17.37 -19.31 16.06
CA GLY A 41 -18.83 -19.22 16.06
C GLY A 41 -19.39 -17.90 15.52
N ALA A 42 -20.72 -17.76 15.55
CA ALA A 42 -21.45 -16.70 14.85
C ALA A 42 -21.04 -15.26 15.24
N ALA A 43 -20.66 -15.05 16.51
CA ALA A 43 -20.22 -13.74 17.00
C ALA A 43 -18.89 -13.26 16.38
N ASN A 44 -18.09 -14.16 15.79
CA ASN A 44 -16.77 -13.85 15.25
C ASN A 44 -16.74 -13.78 13.71
N GLY A 45 -17.89 -13.98 13.07
CA GLY A 45 -18.10 -13.80 11.63
C GLY A 45 -17.97 -15.07 10.80
N PHE A 46 -17.53 -14.89 9.56
CA PHE A 46 -17.56 -15.92 8.53
C PHE A 46 -16.14 -16.42 8.25
N PRO A 47 -15.82 -17.69 8.54
CA PRO A 47 -14.49 -18.24 8.31
C PRO A 47 -14.04 -18.09 6.85
N ARG A 48 -12.78 -17.69 6.65
CA ARG A 48 -12.14 -17.66 5.33
C ARG A 48 -10.63 -17.83 5.41
N GLU A 49 -10.05 -18.32 4.32
CA GLU A 49 -8.61 -18.27 4.11
C GLU A 49 -8.12 -16.82 3.99
N ALA A 50 -6.96 -16.55 4.58
CA ALA A 50 -6.30 -15.27 4.55
C ALA A 50 -4.79 -15.46 4.73
N GLY A 51 -4.05 -14.35 4.76
CA GLY A 51 -2.65 -14.34 5.11
C GLY A 51 -2.14 -12.93 5.33
N PHE A 52 -0.88 -12.85 5.74
CA PHE A 52 -0.14 -11.62 5.93
C PHE A 52 1.01 -11.52 4.94
N ASP A 53 1.29 -10.30 4.52
CA ASP A 53 2.51 -9.92 3.84
C ASP A 53 3.33 -8.97 4.73
N ILE A 54 4.61 -8.79 4.41
CA ILE A 54 5.40 -7.74 5.06
C ILE A 54 4.88 -6.36 4.64
N THR A 55 4.85 -5.37 5.53
CA THR A 55 4.22 -4.06 5.28
C THR A 55 4.66 -3.38 3.98
N VAL A 56 5.93 -3.48 3.62
CA VAL A 56 6.50 -2.90 2.38
C VAL A 56 5.99 -3.54 1.08
N ALA A 57 5.38 -4.73 1.17
CA ALA A 57 4.73 -5.41 0.04
C ALA A 57 3.29 -4.93 -0.20
N SER A 58 2.72 -4.13 0.70
CA SER A 58 1.35 -3.62 0.59
C SER A 58 1.19 -2.69 -0.61
N GLU A 59 0.08 -2.80 -1.33
CA GLU A 59 -0.29 -1.84 -2.38
C GLU A 59 -0.43 -0.41 -1.81
N VAL A 60 -0.77 -0.27 -0.53
CA VAL A 60 -0.76 1.04 0.17
C VAL A 60 0.64 1.66 0.13
N MET A 61 1.71 0.88 0.27
CA MET A 61 3.10 1.39 0.18
C MET A 61 3.42 1.85 -1.25
N ALA A 62 3.00 1.09 -2.27
CA ALA A 62 3.19 1.48 -3.67
C ALA A 62 2.43 2.77 -4.00
N ILE A 63 1.16 2.88 -3.57
CA ILE A 63 0.32 4.07 -3.72
C ILE A 63 0.93 5.27 -2.98
N PHE A 64 1.38 5.07 -1.74
CA PHE A 64 2.04 6.10 -0.93
C PHE A 64 3.28 6.65 -1.65
N CYS A 65 4.06 5.79 -2.29
CA CYS A 65 5.25 6.21 -3.02
C CYS A 65 4.94 6.91 -4.36
N LEU A 66 3.76 6.67 -4.96
CA LEU A 66 3.38 7.27 -6.24
C LEU A 66 2.42 8.46 -6.14
N ALA A 67 1.86 8.73 -4.96
CA ALA A 67 0.96 9.86 -4.76
C ALA A 67 1.69 11.20 -4.92
N SER A 68 1.05 12.18 -5.57
CA SER A 68 1.59 13.55 -5.68
C SER A 68 1.24 14.45 -4.49
N ASP A 69 0.14 14.15 -3.82
CA ASP A 69 -0.44 14.92 -2.72
C ASP A 69 -1.50 14.07 -1.99
N LEU A 70 -2.10 14.61 -0.92
CA LEU A 70 -3.08 13.90 -0.09
C LEU A 70 -4.37 13.57 -0.85
N ALA A 71 -4.79 14.42 -1.79
CA ALA A 71 -5.99 14.17 -2.59
C ALA A 71 -5.75 13.04 -3.59
N ASP A 72 -4.59 13.02 -4.24
CA ASP A 72 -4.16 11.93 -5.11
C ASP A 72 -4.01 10.61 -4.34
N LEU A 73 -3.41 10.65 -3.14
CA LEU A 73 -3.33 9.50 -2.23
C LEU A 73 -4.73 8.93 -1.94
N GLN A 74 -5.67 9.75 -1.47
CA GLN A 74 -7.03 9.32 -1.16
C GLN A 74 -7.74 8.72 -2.39
N ARG A 75 -7.56 9.35 -3.57
CA ARG A 75 -8.13 8.87 -4.83
C ARG A 75 -7.62 7.47 -5.17
N ARG A 76 -6.30 7.26 -5.16
CA ARG A 76 -5.65 5.98 -5.46
C ARG A 76 -6.03 4.90 -4.46
N LEU A 77 -6.02 5.22 -3.17
CA LEU A 77 -6.48 4.30 -2.11
C LEU A 77 -7.92 3.84 -2.33
N GLY A 78 -8.80 4.71 -2.84
CA GLY A 78 -10.17 4.33 -3.18
C GLY A 78 -10.30 3.40 -4.38
N GLN A 79 -9.32 3.38 -5.28
CA GLN A 79 -9.31 2.56 -6.49
C GLN A 79 -8.76 1.14 -6.27
N ILE A 80 -8.18 0.86 -5.09
CA ILE A 80 -7.70 -0.47 -4.72
C ILE A 80 -8.82 -1.49 -4.87
N GLN A 81 -8.57 -2.55 -5.65
CA GLN A 81 -9.47 -3.69 -5.75
C GLN A 81 -9.20 -4.66 -4.59
N ILE A 82 -10.18 -4.81 -3.68
CA ILE A 82 -10.04 -5.64 -2.48
C ILE A 82 -10.53 -7.08 -2.65
N GLY A 83 -11.26 -7.36 -3.72
CA GLY A 83 -11.78 -8.69 -4.04
C GLY A 83 -12.80 -8.66 -5.16
N GLN A 84 -13.67 -9.68 -5.17
CA GLN A 84 -14.75 -9.81 -6.14
C GLN A 84 -16.07 -10.24 -5.49
N THR A 85 -17.18 -9.91 -6.15
CA THR A 85 -18.49 -10.47 -5.82
C THR A 85 -18.63 -11.91 -6.29
N ARG A 86 -19.72 -12.60 -5.91
CA ARG A 86 -20.06 -13.94 -6.43
C ARG A 86 -20.23 -13.96 -7.95
N ASP A 87 -20.70 -12.86 -8.53
CA ASP A 87 -20.81 -12.63 -9.98
C ASP A 87 -19.48 -12.20 -10.63
N LYS A 88 -18.35 -12.27 -9.90
CA LYS A 88 -17.01 -11.90 -10.36
C LYS A 88 -16.83 -10.41 -10.70
N LYS A 89 -17.68 -9.53 -10.18
CA LYS A 89 -17.50 -8.07 -10.32
C LYS A 89 -16.43 -7.60 -9.33
N PRO A 90 -15.50 -6.71 -9.71
CA PRO A 90 -14.51 -6.16 -8.79
C PRO A 90 -15.19 -5.34 -7.68
N VAL A 91 -14.65 -5.42 -6.47
CA VAL A 91 -15.05 -4.58 -5.34
C VAL A 91 -13.86 -3.74 -4.89
N THR A 92 -14.07 -2.45 -4.72
CA THR A 92 -13.04 -1.46 -4.39
C THR A 92 -13.07 -1.01 -2.93
N ALA A 93 -11.96 -0.46 -2.44
CA ALA A 93 -11.90 0.14 -1.11
C ALA A 93 -12.85 1.35 -0.95
N LYS A 94 -13.15 2.08 -2.03
CA LYS A 94 -14.13 3.18 -2.03
C LYS A 94 -15.55 2.70 -1.72
N GLU A 95 -15.96 1.54 -2.22
CA GLU A 95 -17.29 0.96 -1.95
C GLU A 95 -17.47 0.58 -0.47
N LEU A 96 -16.37 0.36 0.25
CA LEU A 96 -16.34 0.16 1.70
C LEU A 96 -16.17 1.48 2.48
N SER A 97 -16.16 2.63 1.81
CA SER A 97 -15.87 3.94 2.43
C SER A 97 -14.53 3.99 3.17
N ALA A 98 -13.54 3.20 2.74
CA ALA A 98 -12.24 3.10 3.42
C ALA A 98 -11.22 4.16 2.98
N ALA A 99 -11.41 4.81 1.83
CA ALA A 99 -10.43 5.72 1.25
C ALA A 99 -10.08 6.90 2.17
N GLY A 100 -11.09 7.60 2.71
CA GLY A 100 -10.89 8.76 3.57
C GLY A 100 -10.25 8.41 4.92
N SER A 101 -10.64 7.29 5.53
CA SER A 101 -10.04 6.84 6.80
C SER A 101 -8.59 6.40 6.63
N MET A 102 -8.26 5.70 5.53
CA MET A 102 -6.87 5.38 5.20
C MET A 102 -6.04 6.65 4.94
N ALA A 103 -6.56 7.61 4.18
CA ALA A 103 -5.87 8.87 3.94
C ALA A 103 -5.63 9.66 5.23
N ALA A 104 -6.60 9.66 6.16
CA ALA A 104 -6.45 10.30 7.46
C ALA A 104 -5.31 9.67 8.30
N LEU A 105 -5.20 8.34 8.31
CA LEU A 105 -4.11 7.63 9.00
C LEU A 105 -2.72 7.92 8.39
N LEU A 106 -2.68 8.24 7.09
CA LEU A 106 -1.44 8.49 6.34
C LEU A 106 -1.11 9.98 6.21
N LYS A 107 -1.93 10.88 6.77
CA LYS A 107 -1.82 12.33 6.56
C LYS A 107 -0.43 12.85 6.90
N ASP A 108 0.03 12.60 8.13
CA ASP A 108 1.34 13.08 8.59
C ASP A 108 2.47 12.24 8.01
N ALA A 109 2.22 10.94 7.83
CA ALA A 109 3.18 10.02 7.22
C ALA A 109 3.58 10.46 5.81
N LEU A 110 2.72 11.15 5.06
CA LEU A 110 2.98 11.60 3.69
C LEU A 110 4.05 12.69 3.58
N ALA A 111 4.45 13.32 4.69
CA ALA A 111 5.50 14.32 4.72
C ALA A 111 6.91 13.67 4.65
N PRO A 112 7.78 14.07 3.70
CA PRO A 112 9.14 13.55 3.61
C PRO A 112 9.97 13.79 4.88
N ASN A 113 10.69 12.77 5.35
CA ASN A 113 11.55 12.87 6.52
C ASN A 113 12.93 13.40 6.13
N LEU A 114 13.29 14.58 6.63
CA LEU A 114 14.63 15.16 6.45
C LEU A 114 15.60 14.61 7.50
N VAL A 115 16.73 14.12 7.04
CA VAL A 115 17.89 13.72 7.83
C VAL A 115 19.17 14.28 7.18
N GLN A 116 20.33 13.90 7.69
CA GLN A 116 21.62 14.31 7.13
C GLN A 116 22.60 13.15 7.01
N THR A 117 23.55 13.26 6.07
CA THR A 117 24.71 12.36 5.98
C THR A 117 25.75 12.69 7.05
N LEU A 118 26.82 11.89 7.14
CA LEU A 118 27.95 12.15 8.06
C LEU A 118 28.65 13.50 7.83
N GLU A 119 28.53 14.04 6.62
CA GLU A 119 29.11 15.34 6.24
C GLU A 119 28.06 16.47 6.26
N ASN A 120 26.94 16.25 6.95
CA ASN A 120 25.84 17.20 7.11
C ASN A 120 25.11 17.58 5.81
N ASN A 121 25.25 16.79 4.74
CA ASN A 121 24.47 17.01 3.51
C ASN A 121 23.02 16.55 3.74
N PRO A 122 22.00 17.30 3.26
CA PRO A 122 20.60 16.96 3.47
C PRO A 122 20.19 15.70 2.70
N ALA A 123 19.39 14.84 3.33
CA ALA A 123 18.86 13.64 2.71
C ALA A 123 17.39 13.40 3.10
N PHE A 124 16.55 13.01 2.14
CA PHE A 124 15.18 12.55 2.42
C PHE A 124 15.12 11.02 2.49
N ILE A 125 14.50 10.50 3.54
CA ILE A 125 14.15 9.07 3.67
C ILE A 125 12.64 8.94 3.69
N HIS A 126 12.05 8.44 2.60
CA HIS A 126 10.59 8.41 2.47
C HIS A 126 10.09 7.36 1.47
N GLY A 127 9.22 6.47 1.96
CA GLY A 127 8.71 5.33 1.18
C GLY A 127 9.70 4.17 1.11
N GLY A 128 9.23 3.03 0.62
CA GLY A 128 10.04 1.83 0.47
C GLY A 128 9.20 0.64 -0.02
N PRO A 129 8.67 0.66 -1.25
CA PRO A 129 7.96 -0.46 -1.81
C PRO A 129 8.96 -1.51 -2.30
N PHE A 130 8.52 -2.77 -2.41
CA PHE A 130 9.31 -3.77 -3.11
C PHE A 130 9.59 -3.41 -4.58
N ALA A 131 10.71 -3.91 -5.11
CA ALA A 131 11.14 -3.69 -6.49
C ALA A 131 10.76 -4.84 -7.44
N ASN A 132 10.12 -5.91 -6.94
CA ASN A 132 9.62 -7.02 -7.77
C ASN A 132 8.13 -6.85 -8.09
N ILE A 133 7.26 -6.84 -7.06
CA ILE A 133 5.80 -6.68 -7.17
C ILE A 133 5.36 -5.21 -7.23
N ALA A 134 6.28 -4.28 -7.04
CA ALA A 134 6.07 -2.85 -7.20
C ALA A 134 7.34 -2.22 -7.84
N HIS A 135 7.44 -0.89 -7.78
CA HIS A 135 8.41 -0.09 -8.55
C HIS A 135 9.74 0.19 -7.83
N GLY A 136 9.89 -0.18 -6.56
CA GLY A 136 11.20 -0.16 -5.89
C GLY A 136 11.87 1.20 -5.71
N CYS A 137 11.12 2.32 -5.71
CA CYS A 137 11.67 3.66 -5.56
C CYS A 137 11.16 4.33 -4.28
N ASN A 138 11.90 5.33 -3.79
CA ASN A 138 11.40 6.27 -2.79
C ASN A 138 10.22 7.09 -3.36
N SER A 139 9.49 7.79 -2.47
CA SER A 139 8.27 8.51 -2.88
C SER A 139 8.50 9.62 -3.92
N VAL A 140 7.49 9.84 -4.77
CA VAL A 140 7.39 10.98 -5.70
C VAL A 140 7.46 12.32 -4.96
N ILE A 141 6.77 12.47 -3.82
CA ILE A 141 6.75 13.72 -3.05
C ILE A 141 8.16 14.11 -2.59
N ALA A 142 8.93 13.16 -2.04
CA ALA A 142 10.31 13.42 -1.62
C ALA A 142 11.22 13.80 -2.79
N THR A 143 11.17 13.07 -3.90
CA THR A 143 11.97 13.40 -5.09
C THR A 143 11.58 14.77 -5.68
N LYS A 144 10.28 15.08 -5.76
CA LYS A 144 9.80 16.39 -6.25
C LYS A 144 10.19 17.54 -5.32
N ALA A 145 10.12 17.34 -4.00
CA ALA A 145 10.56 18.33 -3.03
C ALA A 145 12.07 18.61 -3.16
N ALA A 146 12.89 17.56 -3.26
CA ALA A 146 14.33 17.69 -3.46
C ALA A 146 14.65 18.47 -4.75
N LEU A 147 13.97 18.17 -5.86
CA LEU A 147 14.18 18.85 -7.16
C LEU A 147 13.84 20.35 -7.14
N LYS A 148 13.09 20.81 -6.12
CA LYS A 148 12.77 22.23 -5.93
C LYS A 148 13.69 22.92 -4.94
N LEU A 149 14.48 22.18 -4.16
CA LEU A 149 15.29 22.69 -3.05
C LEU A 149 16.80 22.59 -3.31
N ALA A 150 17.25 21.80 -4.29
CA ALA A 150 18.66 21.58 -4.59
C ALA A 150 18.92 21.64 -6.10
N ASP A 151 20.15 21.99 -6.47
CA ASP A 151 20.60 22.02 -7.87
C ASP A 151 20.73 20.62 -8.47
N TYR A 152 21.10 19.64 -7.65
CA TYR A 152 21.24 18.23 -8.03
C TYR A 152 20.54 17.34 -7.01
N VAL A 153 19.83 16.33 -7.52
CA VAL A 153 19.14 15.33 -6.69
C VAL A 153 19.60 13.95 -7.13
N VAL A 154 20.22 13.23 -6.20
CA VAL A 154 20.58 11.82 -6.38
C VAL A 154 19.49 10.97 -5.75
N THR A 155 18.99 9.98 -6.49
CA THR A 155 18.00 9.01 -6.05
C THR A 155 18.37 7.63 -6.60
N GLU A 156 17.71 6.58 -6.10
CA GLU A 156 18.01 5.20 -6.44
C GLU A 156 16.72 4.39 -6.62
N ALA A 157 16.86 3.22 -7.24
CA ALA A 157 15.82 2.21 -7.36
C ALA A 157 16.41 0.84 -7.01
N GLY A 158 15.59 -0.02 -6.39
CA GLY A 158 16.04 -1.34 -5.93
C GLY A 158 16.31 -2.33 -7.07
N PHE A 159 17.16 -3.34 -6.79
CA PHE A 159 17.67 -4.33 -7.76
C PHE A 159 18.57 -3.72 -8.86
N GLY A 160 18.76 -4.45 -9.96
CA GLY A 160 19.54 -4.00 -11.12
C GLY A 160 18.74 -3.08 -12.04
N ALA A 161 19.40 -2.55 -13.08
CA ALA A 161 18.78 -1.65 -14.04
C ALA A 161 17.65 -2.32 -14.87
N ASP A 162 17.69 -3.64 -15.00
CA ASP A 162 16.68 -4.50 -15.63
C ASP A 162 15.34 -4.51 -14.88
N LEU A 163 15.33 -4.11 -13.61
CA LEU A 163 14.10 -4.02 -12.79
C LEU A 163 13.92 -2.62 -12.21
N GLY A 164 14.86 -2.12 -11.42
CA GLY A 164 14.73 -0.87 -10.70
C GLY A 164 14.72 0.34 -11.63
N ALA A 165 15.71 0.43 -12.53
CA ALA A 165 15.81 1.57 -13.44
C ALA A 165 14.68 1.57 -14.48
N GLU A 166 14.36 0.42 -15.07
CA GLU A 166 13.19 0.27 -15.95
C GLU A 166 11.92 0.80 -15.28
N LYS A 167 11.58 0.32 -14.08
CA LYS A 167 10.39 0.80 -13.35
C LYS A 167 10.47 2.25 -12.92
N PHE A 168 11.67 2.78 -12.65
CA PHE A 168 11.84 4.20 -12.38
C PHE A 168 11.42 5.03 -13.62
N PHE A 169 11.93 4.68 -14.80
CA PHE A 169 11.66 5.43 -16.03
C PHE A 169 10.26 5.17 -16.62
N ASP A 170 9.75 3.94 -16.54
CA ASP A 170 8.50 3.55 -17.20
C ASP A 170 7.26 3.64 -16.28
N ILE A 171 7.44 3.81 -14.96
CA ILE A 171 6.33 3.96 -14.00
C ILE A 171 6.39 5.27 -13.21
N LYS A 172 7.57 5.67 -12.68
CA LYS A 172 7.67 6.85 -11.78
C LYS A 172 7.84 8.18 -12.53
N CYS A 173 8.59 8.20 -13.63
CA CYS A 173 8.84 9.40 -14.45
C CYS A 173 7.62 9.80 -15.30
#